data_AF-A0A0R2MC46-F1
#
_entry.id   AF-A0A0R2MC46-F1
#
_cell.length_a   1.000
_cell.length_b   1.000
_cell.length_c   1.000
_cell.angle_alpha   90.00
_cell.angle_beta   90.00
_cell.angle_gamma   90.00
#
_symmetry.space_group_name_H-M   'P 1'
#
loop_
_entity.id
_entity.type
_entity.pdbx_description
1 polymer ?
#
loop_
_entity_poly.entity_id
_entity_poly.type
_entity_poly.pdbx_seq_one_letter_code
_entity_poly.pdbx_strand_id
1 'polypeptide(L)' 'MSWFPGAYNTKIGQFLGRICDPFLSIFRRFIPAIAGIDFSPIIALVVLQFAENGLLYLLQMFGIY' A
#
# COMPACT_ATOMS: atom_id res chain seq x y z
N MET A 1 4.26 10.09 5.36
CA MET A 1 4.67 9.01 6.28
C MET A 1 4.86 9.58 7.68
N SER A 2 3.78 9.87 8.39
CA SER A 2 3.86 10.43 9.75
C SER A 2 4.30 9.40 10.80
N TRP A 3 4.18 8.10 10.51
CA TRP A 3 4.58 7.01 11.41
C TRP A 3 6.09 6.72 11.44
N PHE A 4 6.87 7.22 10.46
CA PHE A 4 8.32 7.04 10.40
C PHE A 4 9.02 8.39 10.19
N PRO A 5 9.26 9.16 11.28
CA PRO A 5 9.88 10.47 11.22
C PRO A 5 11.23 10.41 10.49
N GLY A 6 11.44 11.27 9.49
CA GLY A 6 12.71 11.34 8.75
C GLY A 6 12.91 10.31 7.64
N ALA A 7 12.05 9.28 7.48
CA ALA A 7 12.18 8.34 6.35
C ALA A 7 12.13 9.05 5.00
N TYR A 8 11.20 10.01 4.85
CA TYR A 8 11.03 10.78 3.61
C TYR A 8 12.23 11.70 3.31
N ASN A 9 13.06 12.02 4.30
CA ASN A 9 14.25 12.85 4.11
C ASN A 9 15.41 12.06 3.48
N THR A 10 15.30 10.73 3.40
CA THR A 10 16.29 9.88 2.74
C THR A 10 16.01 9.77 1.25
N LYS A 11 17.05 9.59 0.42
CA LYS A 11 16.90 9.35 -1.03
C LYS A 11 15.98 8.15 -1.33
N ILE A 12 16.10 7.10 -0.52
CA ILE A 12 15.27 5.89 -0.64
C ILE A 12 13.82 6.21 -0.32
N GLY A 13 13.55 6.97 0.75
CA GLY A 13 12.19 7.36 1.12
C GLY A 13 11.50 8.23 0.08
N GLN A 14 12.23 9.16 -0.56
CA GLN A 14 11.69 9.95 -1.67
C GLN A 14 11.41 9.09 -2.90
N PHE A 15 12.30 8.15 -3.22
CA PHE A 15 12.12 7.21 -4.32
C PHE A 15 10.88 6.32 -4.11
N LEU A 16 10.77 5.69 -2.94
CA LEU A 16 9.61 4.89 -2.55
C LEU A 16 8.34 5.75 -2.52
N GLY A 17 8.42 6.98 -1.99
CA GLY A 17 7.31 7.93 -1.99
C GLY A 17 6.77 8.15 -3.40
N ARG A 18 7.63 8.42 -4.39
CA ARG A 18 7.19 8.64 -5.78
C ARG A 18 6.47 7.44 -6.40
N ILE A 19 6.86 6.22 -6.04
CA ILE A 19 6.26 4.99 -6.57
C ILE A 19 4.96 4.65 -5.82
N CYS A 20 4.99 4.76 -4.49
CA CYS A 20 3.90 4.34 -3.63
C CYS A 20 2.81 5.40 -3.51
N ASP A 21 3.12 6.70 -3.57
CA ASP A 21 2.14 7.77 -3.34
C ASP A 21 0.93 7.70 -4.29
N PRO A 22 1.04 7.41 -5.60
CA PRO A 22 -0.12 7.23 -6.46
C PRO A 22 -1.06 6.13 -5.97
N PHE A 23 -0.51 4.97 -5.59
CA PHE A 23 -1.29 3.86 -5.05
C PHE A 23 -1.89 4.21 -3.68
N LEU A 24 -1.08 4.76 -2.77
CA LEU A 24 -1.52 5.18 -1.43
C LEU A 24 -2.56 6.30 -1.46
N SER A 25 -2.53 7.17 -2.48
CA SER A 25 -3.50 8.26 -2.63
C SER A 25 -4.93 7.76 -2.82
N ILE A 26 -5.11 6.57 -3.39
CA ILE A 26 -6.42 5.92 -3.53
C ILE A 26 -6.95 5.60 -2.13
N PHE A 27 -6.14 4.98 -1.28
CA PHE A 27 -6.52 4.61 0.08
C PHE A 27 -6.72 5.82 0.98
N ARG A 28 -5.88 6.87 0.85
CA ARG A 28 -6.03 8.13 1.62
C ARG A 28 -7.37 8.84 1.37
N ARG A 29 -8.03 8.60 0.23
CA ARG A 29 -9.37 9.14 -0.05
C ARG A 29 -10.47 8.45 0.74
N PHE A 30 -10.28 7.17 1.08
CA PHE A 30 -11.26 6.37 1.80
C PHE A 30 -10.94 6.25 3.30
N ILE A 31 -9.67 6.36 3.66
CA ILE A 31 -9.15 6.10 5.00
C ILE A 31 -8.57 7.40 5.54
N PRO A 32 -9.31 8.13 6.39
CA PRO A 32 -8.79 9.34 7.00
C PRO A 32 -7.59 9.02 7.91
N ALA A 33 -6.66 9.97 8.01
CA ALA A 33 -5.57 9.86 8.98
C ALA A 33 -6.15 9.88 10.41
N ILE A 34 -5.84 8.87 11.21
CA ILE A 34 -6.31 8.77 12.61
C ILE A 34 -5.19 9.30 13.50
N ALA A 35 -5.48 10.30 14.33
CA ALA A 35 -4.52 10.93 15.24
C ALA A 35 -3.23 11.44 14.53
N GLY A 36 -3.35 11.92 13.29
CA GLY A 36 -2.20 12.39 12.49
C GLY A 36 -1.34 11.27 11.89
N ILE A 37 -1.70 10.00 12.08
CA ILE A 37 -1.00 8.83 11.54
C ILE A 37 -1.68 8.38 10.24
N ASP A 38 -0.87 8.21 9.18
CA ASP A 38 -1.32 7.66 7.90
C ASP A 38 -1.31 6.12 7.94
N PHE A 39 -2.50 5.52 8.02
CA PHE A 39 -2.71 4.06 8.00
C PHE A 39 -2.83 3.48 6.60
N SER A 40 -2.87 4.32 5.56
CA SER A 40 -2.98 3.91 4.17
C SER A 40 -1.94 2.86 3.76
N PRO A 41 -0.66 2.94 4.18
CA PRO A 41 0.34 1.92 3.80
C PRO A 41 0.01 0.51 4.31
N ILE A 42 -0.48 0.38 5.54
CA ILE A 42 -0.82 -0.93 6.12
C ILE A 42 -2.00 -1.52 5.36
N ILE A 43 -3.04 -0.72 5.12
CA ILE A 43 -4.24 -1.19 4.42
C ILE A 43 -3.94 -1.52 2.96
N ALA A 44 -3.10 -0.72 2.31
CA ALA A 44 -2.63 -0.97 0.96
C ALA A 44 -1.92 -2.34 0.84
N LEU A 45 -1.10 -2.71 1.83
CA LEU A 45 -0.45 -4.03 1.89
C LEU A 45 -1.45 -5.17 2.10
N VAL A 46 -2.42 -4.99 3.00
CA VAL A 46 -3.47 -5.99 3.25
C VAL A 46 -4.27 -6.23 1.97
N VAL A 47 -4.69 -5.16 1.28
CA VAL A 47 -5.41 -5.25 0.00
C VAL A 47 -4.56 -5.93 -1.06
N LEU A 48 -3.27 -5.63 -1.14
CA LEU A 48 -2.36 -6.28 -2.07
C LEU A 48 -2.26 -7.79 -1.82
N GLN A 49 -2.15 -8.22 -0.55
CA GLN A 49 -2.13 -9.65 -0.19
C GLN A 49 -3.42 -10.36 -0.60
N PHE A 50 -4.58 -9.73 -0.39
CA PHE A 50 -5.85 -10.28 -0.84
C PHE A 50 -5.94 -10.35 -2.37
N ALA A 51 -5.44 -9.33 -3.08
CA ALA A 51 -5.41 -9.33 -4.54
C ALA A 51 -4.50 -10.44 -5.09
N GLU A 52 -3.32 -10.64 -4.50
CA GLU A 52 -2.39 -11.71 -4.88
C GLU A 52 -3.00 -13.09 -4.64
N ASN A 53 -3.50 -13.36 -3.43
CA ASN A 53 -4.13 -14.64 -3.10
C ASN A 53 -5.38 -14.90 -3.95
N GLY A 54 -6.19 -13.86 -4.18
CA GLY A 54 -7.37 -13.95 -5.04
C GLY A 54 -7.01 -14.27 -6.49
N LEU A 55 -5.97 -13.62 -7.02
CA LEU A 55 -5.46 -13.91 -8.36
C LEU A 55 -4.98 -15.37 -8.47
N LEU A 56 -4.17 -15.84 -7.51
CA LEU A 56 -3.70 -17.23 -7.49
C LEU A 56 -4.86 -18.23 -7.45
N TYR A 57 -5.86 -17.98 -6.61
CA TYR A 57 -7.06 -18.81 -6.55
C TYR A 57 -7.82 -18.86 -7.88
N LEU A 58 -7.98 -17.72 -8.55
CA LEU A 58 -8.63 -17.66 -9.86
C LEU A 58 -7.80 -18.41 -10.91
N LEU A 59 -6.49 -18.23 -10.94
CA LEU A 59 -5.61 -18.93 -11.89
C LEU A 59 -5.65 -20.45 -11.69
N GLN A 60 -5.68 -20.91 -10.43
CA GLN A 60 -5.87 -22.32 -10.09
C GLN A 60 -7.25 -22.83 -10.55
N MET A 61 -8.31 -22.03 -10.42
CA MET A 61 -9.65 -22.37 -10.90
C MET A 61 -9.68 -22.59 -12.42
N PHE A 62 -8.89 -21.81 -13.18
CA PHE A 62 -8.75 -21.96 -14.63
C PHE A 62 -7.74 -23.06 -15.04
N GLY A 63 -7.11 -23.75 -14.08
CA GLY A 63 -6.12 -24.80 -14.33
C GLY A 63 -4.79 -24.30 -14.90
N ILE A 64 -4.46 -23.03 -14.68
CA ILE A 64 -3.25 -22.38 -15.20
C ILE A 64 -2.06 -22.56 -14.25
N TYR A 65 -2.32 -23.01 -13.02
CA TYR A 65 -1.36 -23.35 -11.97
C TYR A 65 -1.84 -24.57 -11.18
#